data_AF-A0A4Q2ISI9-F1
#
_entry.id   AF-A0A4Q2ISI9-F1
#
_cell.length_a   1.000
_cell.length_b   1.000
_cell.length_c   1.000
_cell.angle_alpha   90.00
_cell.angle_beta   90.00
_cell.angle_gamma   90.00
#
_symmetry.space_group_name_H-M   'P 1'
#
loop_
_entity.id
_entity.type
_entity.pdbx_description
1 polymer ?
#
loop_
_entity_poly.entity_id
_entity_poly.type
_entity_poly.pdbx_seq_one_letter_code
_entity_poly.pdbx_strand_id
1 'polypeptide(L)'
;MTRRPLLLAALGLALAGCGARRDLRPAEGEALPPPPYGATATPTPGDLLTPTTQQRPTRSDELLRESTERQDDPFDIPPRN
;
A
#
# COMPACT_ATOMS: atom_id res chain seq x y z
N MET A 1 28.04 1.72 35.57
CA MET A 1 28.27 1.23 34.19
C MET A 1 27.14 0.35 33.62
N THR A 2 26.11 -0.02 34.38
CA THR A 2 25.06 -0.98 33.97
C THR A 2 23.78 -0.39 33.37
N ARG A 3 23.58 0.94 33.40
CA ARG A 3 22.32 1.57 32.93
C ARG A 3 22.23 1.74 31.40
N ARG A 4 23.37 1.88 30.73
CA ARG A 4 23.46 2.08 29.28
C ARG A 4 22.94 0.88 28.46
N PRO A 5 23.31 -0.38 28.77
CA PRO A 5 22.73 -1.53 28.07
C PRO A 5 21.23 -1.69 28.36
N LEU A 6 20.76 -1.33 29.55
CA LEU A 6 19.33 -1.35 29.89
C LEU A 6 18.53 -0.35 29.04
N LEU A 7 19.05 0.85 28.84
CA LEU A 7 18.43 1.88 27.99
C LEU A 7 18.36 1.46 26.52
N LEU A 8 19.43 0.83 26.00
CA LEU A 8 19.45 0.31 24.63
C LEU A 8 18.45 -0.84 24.44
N ALA A 9 18.33 -1.74 25.42
CA ALA A 9 17.36 -2.83 25.38
C ALA A 9 15.91 -2.29 25.40
N ALA A 10 15.63 -1.31 26.26
CA ALA A 10 14.30 -0.69 26.34
C ALA A 10 13.93 0.04 25.04
N LEU A 11 14.87 0.74 24.42
CA LEU A 11 14.67 1.37 23.12
C LEU A 11 14.41 0.32 22.03
N GLY A 12 15.17 -0.78 22.00
CA GLY A 12 14.96 -1.89 21.08
C GLY A 12 13.56 -2.51 21.19
N LEU A 13 13.07 -2.75 22.41
CA LEU A 13 11.71 -3.25 22.62
C LEU A 13 10.64 -2.25 22.18
N ALA A 14 10.86 -0.96 22.42
CA ALA A 14 9.90 0.08 22.00
C ALA A 14 9.77 0.18 20.47
N LEU A 15 10.86 -0.05 19.72
CA LEU A 15 10.82 -0.06 18.25
C LEU A 15 10.32 -1.37 17.64
N ALA A 16 10.29 -2.47 18.39
CA ALA A 16 9.93 -3.80 17.86
C ALA A 16 8.48 -3.89 17.33
N GLY A 17 7.60 -2.95 17.71
CA GLY A 17 6.23 -2.86 17.17
C GLY A 17 6.11 -2.08 15.86
N CYS A 18 7.13 -1.31 15.47
CA CYS A 18 7.07 -0.45 14.31
C CYS A 18 7.24 -1.28 13.03
N GLY A 19 6.15 -1.46 12.28
CA GLY A 19 6.13 -2.24 11.03
C GLY A 19 5.58 -3.66 11.16
N ALA A 20 4.98 -4.02 12.29
CA ALA A 20 4.27 -5.29 12.43
C ALA A 20 3.12 -5.39 11.39
N ARG A 21 3.18 -6.42 10.54
CA ARG A 21 2.11 -6.72 9.57
C ARG A 21 1.24 -7.83 10.14
N ARG A 22 -0.04 -7.53 10.34
CA ARG A 22 -1.06 -8.49 10.78
C ARG A 22 -2.29 -8.28 9.90
N ASP A 23 -3.14 -9.30 9.84
CA ASP A 23 -4.40 -9.19 9.12
C ASP A 23 -5.23 -8.03 9.68
N LEU A 24 -5.78 -7.23 8.78
CA LEU A 24 -6.68 -6.15 9.15
C LEU A 24 -8.03 -6.72 9.57
N ARG A 25 -8.64 -6.07 10.56
CA ARG A 25 -9.99 -6.35 11.03
C ARG A 25 -10.77 -5.04 11.03
N PRO A 26 -12.11 -5.09 10.92
CA PRO A 26 -12.96 -3.92 11.13
C PRO A 26 -12.65 -3.24 12.47
N ALA A 27 -12.97 -1.95 12.55
CA ALA A 27 -12.97 -1.26 13.83
C ALA A 27 -13.95 -1.92 14.81
N GLU A 28 -13.74 -1.73 16.11
CA GLU A 28 -14.64 -2.29 17.12
C GLU A 28 -16.07 -1.76 16.93
N GLY A 29 -17.03 -2.67 16.85
CA GLY A 29 -18.45 -2.35 16.59
C GLY A 29 -18.82 -2.18 15.11
N GLU A 30 -17.84 -2.17 14.20
CA GLU A 30 -18.08 -2.06 12.76
C GLU A 30 -18.13 -3.43 12.07
N ALA A 31 -18.91 -3.50 10.99
CA ALA A 31 -19.04 -4.70 10.16
C ALA A 31 -18.34 -4.52 8.80
N LEU A 32 -18.06 -5.63 8.13
CA LEU A 32 -17.63 -5.59 6.74
C LEU A 32 -18.76 -5.11 5.82
N PRO A 33 -18.43 -4.56 4.64
CA PRO A 33 -19.43 -4.29 3.61
C PRO A 33 -20.25 -5.55 3.29
N PRO A 34 -21.54 -5.40 2.96
CA PRO A 34 -22.38 -6.53 2.58
C PRO A 34 -21.83 -7.22 1.32
N PRO A 35 -22.14 -8.52 1.12
CA PRO A 35 -21.72 -9.24 -0.07
C PRO A 35 -22.24 -8.54 -1.34
N PRO A 36 -21.43 -8.50 -2.42
CA PRO A 36 -21.90 -7.99 -3.70
C PRO A 36 -23.05 -8.85 -4.24
N TYR A 37 -23.87 -8.26 -5.10
CA TYR A 37 -25.04 -8.93 -5.66
C TYR A 37 -24.64 -10.23 -6.38
N GLY A 38 -25.33 -11.33 -6.03
CA GLY A 38 -25.07 -12.66 -6.59
C GLY A 38 -23.89 -13.41 -5.96
N ALA A 39 -23.17 -12.82 -5.00
CA ALA A 39 -22.15 -13.54 -4.26
C ALA A 39 -22.77 -14.54 -3.27
N THR A 40 -22.22 -15.75 -3.24
CA THR A 40 -22.66 -16.83 -2.34
C THR A 40 -22.07 -16.71 -0.93
N ALA A 41 -21.09 -15.82 -0.74
CA ALA A 41 -20.42 -15.59 0.53
C ALA A 41 -20.05 -14.11 0.71
N THR A 42 -19.92 -13.68 1.97
CA THR A 42 -19.39 -12.34 2.31
C THR A 42 -17.87 -12.37 2.21
N PRO A 43 -17.25 -11.39 1.52
CA PRO A 43 -15.79 -11.35 1.37
C PRO A 43 -15.10 -11.11 2.71
N THR A 44 -13.92 -11.71 2.89
CA THR A 44 -13.08 -11.49 4.07
C THR A 44 -12.34 -10.15 3.96
N PRO A 45 -11.74 -9.63 5.06
CA PRO A 45 -10.89 -8.44 4.98
C PRO A 45 -9.75 -8.59 3.96
N GLY A 46 -9.15 -9.78 3.87
CA GLY A 46 -8.08 -10.08 2.91
C GLY A 46 -8.57 -10.00 1.45
N ASP A 47 -9.76 -10.51 1.17
CA ASP A 47 -10.36 -10.46 -0.17
C ASP A 47 -10.61 -9.01 -0.60
N LEU A 48 -11.11 -8.17 0.32
CA LEU A 48 -11.37 -6.75 0.05
C LEU A 48 -10.10 -5.92 -0.18
N LEU A 49 -8.97 -6.34 0.38
CA LEU A 49 -7.67 -5.70 0.22
C LEU A 49 -6.90 -6.19 -1.00
N THR A 50 -7.37 -7.26 -1.65
CA THR A 50 -6.73 -7.86 -2.81
C THR A 50 -7.35 -7.27 -4.08
N PRO A 51 -6.62 -6.42 -4.83
CA PRO A 51 -7.20 -5.79 -6.01
C PRO A 51 -7.42 -6.79 -7.14
N THR A 52 -8.57 -6.69 -7.80
CA THR A 52 -8.84 -7.46 -9.03
C THR A 52 -8.15 -6.84 -10.25
N THR A 53 -8.13 -7.56 -11.37
CA THR A 53 -7.61 -7.04 -12.65
C THR A 53 -8.37 -5.81 -13.14
N GLN A 54 -9.67 -5.71 -12.87
CA GLN A 54 -10.47 -4.53 -13.21
C GLN A 54 -10.13 -3.34 -12.31
N GLN A 55 -9.81 -3.57 -11.04
CA GLN A 55 -9.45 -2.51 -10.08
C GLN A 55 -8.01 -2.03 -10.27
N ARG A 56 -7.11 -2.92 -10.68
CA ARG A 56 -5.70 -2.63 -10.97
C ARG A 56 -5.27 -3.37 -12.23
N PRO A 57 -5.62 -2.84 -13.41
CA PRO A 57 -5.24 -3.47 -14.67
C PRO A 57 -3.73 -3.42 -14.87
N THR A 58 -3.18 -4.53 -15.35
CA THR A 58 -1.80 -4.60 -15.82
C THR A 58 -1.68 -3.92 -17.17
N ARG A 59 -0.56 -3.23 -17.41
CA ARG A 59 -0.21 -2.73 -18.74
C ARG A 59 0.44 -3.86 -19.53
N SER A 60 -0.26 -4.41 -20.51
CA SER A 60 0.13 -5.65 -21.21
C SER A 60 1.42 -5.52 -22.03
N ASP A 61 1.55 -4.41 -22.75
CA ASP A 61 2.64 -4.20 -23.73
C ASP A 61 3.61 -3.09 -23.31
N GLU A 62 3.54 -2.67 -22.05
CA GLU A 62 4.38 -1.61 -21.49
C GLU A 62 5.71 -2.19 -21.02
N LEU A 63 6.81 -1.69 -21.62
CA LEU A 63 8.15 -2.04 -21.18
C LEU A 63 8.55 -1.32 -19.88
N LEU A 64 7.96 -0.14 -19.61
CA LEU A 64 8.24 0.66 -18.42
C LEU A 64 7.39 0.22 -17.22
N ARG A 65 8.04 -0.41 -16.24
CA ARG A 65 7.39 -0.90 -15.01
C ARG A 65 7.14 0.20 -13.98
N GLU A 66 7.86 1.30 -14.06
CA GLU A 66 7.82 2.41 -13.13
C GLU A 66 7.86 3.74 -13.87
N SER A 67 7.41 4.79 -13.19
CA SER A 67 7.51 6.16 -13.70
C SER A 67 8.94 6.65 -13.61
N THR A 68 9.48 7.13 -14.73
CA THR A 68 10.76 7.84 -14.79
C THR A 68 10.52 9.31 -15.08
N GLU A 69 11.47 10.15 -14.69
CA GLU A 69 11.45 11.57 -15.01
C GLU A 69 11.50 11.77 -16.52
N ARG A 70 10.68 12.69 -17.05
CA ARG A 70 10.70 13.01 -18.49
C ARG A 70 11.96 13.80 -18.80
N GLN A 71 12.57 13.49 -19.94
CA GLN A 71 13.62 14.34 -20.49
C GLN A 71 13.01 15.66 -20.98
N ASP A 72 13.82 16.71 -20.97
CA ASP A 72 13.45 18.01 -21.54
C ASP A 72 12.97 17.83 -22.98
N ASP A 73 11.83 18.43 -23.32
CA ASP A 73 11.26 18.36 -24.66
C ASP A 73 11.99 19.35 -25.58
N PRO A 74 12.76 18.89 -26.58
CA PRO A 74 13.50 19.78 -27.47
C PRO A 74 12.59 20.65 -28.35
N PHE A 75 11.29 20.35 -28.39
CA PHE A 75 10.29 21.08 -29.16
C PHE A 75 9.37 21.95 -28.28
N ASP A 76 9.61 22.02 -26.96
CA ASP A 76 8.94 22.98 -26.07
C ASP A 76 9.57 24.38 -26.22
N ILE A 77 9.52 24.88 -27.45
CA ILE A 77 10.01 26.20 -27.84
C ILE A 77 8.82 27.19 -27.91
N PRO A 78 8.97 28.42 -27.36
CA PRO A 78 7.90 29.40 -27.40
C PRO A 78 7.57 29.86 -28.83
N PRO A 79 6.31 30.28 -29.11
CA PRO A 79 5.92 30.78 -30.42
C PRO A 79 6.69 32.07 -30.77
N ARG A 80 7.07 32.22 -32.05
CA ARG A 80 7.73 33.42 -32.54
C ARG A 80 6.70 34.52 -32.84
N ASN A 81 7.01 35.72 -32.37
CA ASN A 81 6.29 36.96 -32.64
C ASN A 81 6.72 37.62 -33.96
#